data_AF-A0A315A1A8-F1
#
_entry.id   AF-A0A315A1A8-F1
#
_cell.length_a   1.000
_cell.length_b   1.000
_cell.length_c   1.000
_cell.angle_alpha   90.00
_cell.angle_beta   90.00
_cell.angle_gamma   90.00
#
_symmetry.space_group_name_H-M   'P 1'
#
loop_
_entity.id
_entity.type
_entity.pdbx_description
1 polymer ?
#
loop_
_entity_poly.entity_id
_entity_poly.type
_entity_poly.pdbx_seq_one_letter_code
_entity_poly.pdbx_strand_id
1 'polypeptide(L)'
;MNTKPIATDESYRILDNQFWYNDCSFIDLIKNKESIVVNIDDLGVRELRHSEDGNDSRTTLSYKFSNKDDRDWWIENRGKKVTIELLSVN
;
A
#
# COMPACT_ATOMS: atom_id res chain seq x y z
N MET A 1 6.99 19.17 0.87
CA MET A 1 7.79 18.70 2.03
C MET A 1 8.64 17.55 1.53
N ASN A 2 9.98 17.64 1.61
CA ASN A 2 10.87 16.51 1.32
C ASN A 2 10.97 15.65 2.58
N THR A 3 9.98 14.78 2.80
CA THR A 3 10.03 13.81 3.88
C THR A 3 10.90 12.65 3.41
N LYS A 4 11.99 12.37 4.12
CA LYS A 4 12.82 11.19 3.85
C LYS A 4 11.98 9.92 4.12
N PRO A 5 11.97 8.92 3.24
CA PRO A 5 11.21 7.70 3.48
C PRO A 5 11.75 6.92 4.67
N ILE A 6 10.84 6.32 5.43
CA ILE A 6 11.11 5.40 6.54
C ILE A 6 11.68 4.09 6.00
N ALA A 7 11.09 3.59 4.91
CA ALA A 7 11.50 2.39 4.21
C ALA A 7 11.07 2.48 2.73
N THR A 8 11.70 1.69 1.87
CA THR A 8 11.40 1.64 0.44
C THR A 8 11.37 0.20 -0.04
N ASP A 9 10.36 -0.13 -0.85
CA ASP A 9 10.30 -1.35 -1.64
C ASP A 9 10.43 -0.98 -3.12
N GLU A 10 11.57 -1.30 -3.71
CA GLU A 10 11.89 -0.96 -5.10
C GLU A 10 11.26 -1.91 -6.12
N SER A 11 10.61 -2.98 -5.67
CA SER A 11 10.23 -4.10 -6.52
C SER A 11 8.79 -4.57 -6.36
N TYR A 12 7.97 -3.82 -5.63
CA TYR A 12 6.60 -4.17 -5.32
C TYR A 12 5.81 -4.43 -6.61
N ARG A 13 5.17 -5.60 -6.70
CA ARG A 13 4.39 -5.99 -7.87
C ARG A 13 2.91 -5.84 -7.59
N ILE A 14 2.22 -5.08 -8.45
CA ILE A 14 0.78 -4.95 -8.37
C ILE A 14 0.13 -6.26 -8.83
N LEU A 15 -0.51 -6.99 -7.93
CA LEU A 15 -1.13 -8.28 -8.24
C LEU A 15 -2.65 -8.19 -8.43
N ASP A 16 -3.31 -7.34 -7.64
CA ASP A 16 -4.76 -7.20 -7.69
C ASP A 16 -5.26 -5.76 -7.48
N ASN A 17 -6.45 -5.59 -6.89
CA ASN A 17 -7.06 -4.29 -6.61
C ASN A 17 -6.71 -3.72 -5.22
N GLN A 18 -5.81 -4.37 -4.48
CA GLN A 18 -5.40 -4.00 -3.13
C GLN A 18 -3.88 -3.92 -3.03
N PHE A 19 -3.41 -3.23 -1.99
CA PHE A 19 -2.01 -3.25 -1.61
C PHE A 19 -1.81 -4.33 -0.53
N TRP A 20 -1.21 -5.44 -0.90
CA TRP A 20 -0.88 -6.55 0.00
C TRP A 20 0.45 -6.30 0.70
N TYR A 21 0.43 -6.16 2.03
CA TYR A 21 1.65 -5.89 2.78
C TYR A 21 2.52 -7.12 2.99
N ASN A 22 1.97 -8.33 2.79
CA ASN A 22 2.78 -9.56 2.77
C ASN A 22 3.71 -9.66 1.56
N ASP A 23 3.43 -8.88 0.51
CA ASP A 23 4.25 -8.80 -0.70
C ASP A 23 5.21 -7.60 -0.66
N CYS A 24 5.33 -6.95 0.50
CA CYS A 24 6.13 -5.75 0.69
C CYS A 24 7.34 -6.02 1.60
N SER A 25 8.50 -5.48 1.23
CA SER A 25 9.77 -5.63 1.96
C SER A 25 9.75 -5.08 3.40
N PHE A 26 8.87 -4.12 3.71
CA PHE A 26 8.78 -3.47 5.01
C PHE A 26 7.53 -3.90 5.82
N ILE A 27 7.05 -5.12 5.60
CA ILE A 27 5.89 -5.71 6.29
C ILE A 27 5.89 -5.46 7.81
N ASP A 28 7.02 -5.66 8.49
CA ASP A 28 7.11 -5.57 9.95
C ASP A 28 6.83 -4.18 10.50
N LEU A 29 6.96 -3.13 9.67
CA LEU A 29 6.67 -1.75 10.05
C LEU A 29 5.18 -1.41 9.98
N ILE A 30 4.45 -2.09 9.09
CA ILE A 30 3.07 -1.74 8.73
C ILE A 30 2.05 -2.80 9.15
N LYS A 31 2.48 -4.00 9.52
CA LYS A 31 1.56 -5.06 9.97
C LYS A 31 0.68 -4.58 11.13
N ASN A 32 -0.63 -4.79 11.00
CA ASN A 32 -1.67 -4.41 11.97
C ASN A 32 -1.75 -2.90 12.29
N LYS A 33 -1.28 -2.03 11.38
CA LYS A 33 -1.40 -0.57 11.51
C LYS A 33 -2.65 -0.06 10.82
N GLU A 34 -3.33 0.91 11.40
CA GLU A 34 -4.63 1.38 10.92
C GLU A 34 -4.50 2.04 9.55
N SER A 35 -3.49 2.88 9.38
CA SER A 35 -3.21 3.51 8.09
C SER A 35 -1.72 3.77 7.88
N ILE A 36 -1.36 3.91 6.61
CA ILE A 36 0.00 4.25 6.19
C ILE A 36 -0.06 5.35 5.14
N VAL A 37 0.99 6.16 5.09
CA VAL A 37 1.19 7.12 4.01
C VAL A 37 2.38 6.63 3.20
N VAL A 38 2.17 6.43 1.90
CA VAL A 38 3.18 5.94 0.97
C VAL A 38 3.31 6.88 -0.22
N ASN A 39 4.51 7.00 -0.79
CA ASN A 39 4.70 7.52 -2.14
C ASN A 39 4.83 6.33 -3.09
N ILE A 40 3.99 6.30 -4.11
CA ILE A 40 3.92 5.23 -5.10
C ILE A 40 4.44 5.80 -6.42
N ASP A 41 5.45 5.17 -7.00
CA ASP A 41 5.99 5.62 -8.29
C ASP A 41 4.88 5.71 -9.35
N ASP A 42 4.91 6.79 -10.15
CA ASP A 42 3.89 7.20 -11.12
C ASP A 42 2.47 7.55 -10.60
N LEU A 43 2.13 7.29 -9.32
CA LEU A 43 0.84 7.64 -8.72
C LEU A 43 0.93 8.79 -7.69
N GLY A 44 2.09 8.92 -7.03
CA GLY A 44 2.39 9.91 -6.01
C GLY A 44 2.01 9.48 -4.59
N VAL A 45 1.92 10.46 -3.70
CA VAL A 45 1.67 10.24 -2.27
C VAL A 45 0.21 9.91 -2.00
N ARG A 46 -0.07 8.81 -1.28
CA ARG A 46 -1.41 8.38 -0.86
C ARG A 46 -1.43 7.87 0.57
N GLU A 47 -2.54 8.13 1.25
CA GLU A 47 -2.89 7.45 2.48
C GLU A 47 -3.67 6.17 2.13
N LEU A 48 -3.20 5.03 2.64
CA LEU A 48 -3.88 3.75 2.53
C LEU A 48 -4.40 3.36 3.89
N ARG A 49 -5.63 2.84 3.94
CA ARG A 49 -6.25 2.36 5.18
C ARG A 49 -6.31 0.85 5.21
N HIS A 50 -6.05 0.29 6.38
CA HIS A 50 -6.09 -1.14 6.56
C HIS A 50 -7.48 -1.64 6.18
N SER A 51 -7.51 -2.71 5.41
CA SER A 51 -8.76 -3.35 5.06
C SER A 51 -9.45 -3.87 6.32
N GLU A 52 -10.77 -3.70 6.40
CA GLU A 52 -11.56 -4.35 7.46
C GLU A 52 -11.33 -5.87 7.47
N ASP A 53 -11.57 -6.48 8.63
CA ASP A 53 -11.47 -7.93 8.79
C ASP A 53 -12.33 -8.65 7.75
N GLY A 54 -11.85 -9.80 7.27
CA GLY A 54 -12.63 -10.66 6.40
C GLY A 54 -13.89 -11.16 7.10
N ASN A 55 -14.84 -11.71 6.33
CA ASN A 55 -16.06 -12.33 6.87
C ASN A 55 -15.77 -13.46 7.89
N ASP A 56 -14.54 -13.97 7.94
CA ASP A 56 -14.07 -14.96 8.91
C ASP A 56 -13.42 -14.36 10.18
N SER A 57 -13.57 -13.04 10.39
CA SER A 57 -12.95 -12.27 11.49
C SER A 57 -11.42 -12.29 11.49
N ARG A 58 -10.78 -12.65 10.37
CA ARG A 58 -9.33 -12.55 10.24
C ARG A 58 -8.93 -11.19 9.71
N THR A 59 -7.93 -10.60 10.36
CA THR A 59 -7.24 -9.42 9.86
C THR A 59 -6.70 -9.68 8.47
N THR A 60 -7.16 -8.89 7.53
CA THR A 60 -6.72 -8.94 6.14
C THR A 60 -5.26 -8.50 6.04
N LEU A 61 -4.53 -9.05 5.08
CA LEU A 61 -3.13 -8.67 4.86
C LEU A 61 -2.97 -7.52 3.86
N SER A 62 -3.95 -6.61 3.82
CA SER A 62 -4.06 -5.61 2.78
C SER A 62 -4.46 -4.23 3.27
N TYR A 63 -4.05 -3.24 2.49
CA TYR A 63 -4.54 -1.87 2.55
C TYR A 63 -5.38 -1.54 1.31
N LYS A 64 -6.31 -0.60 1.49
CA LYS A 64 -7.20 -0.06 0.45
C LYS A 64 -6.91 1.42 0.21
N PHE A 65 -7.03 1.79 -1.06
CA PHE A 65 -7.09 3.19 -1.48
C PHE A 65 -8.44 3.80 -1.11
N SER A 66 -8.43 5.08 -0.73
CA SER A 66 -9.60 5.81 -0.26
C SER A 66 -10.55 6.27 -1.37
N ASN A 67 -10.03 6.62 -2.54
CA ASN A 67 -10.83 7.10 -3.68
C ASN A 67 -10.89 6.07 -4.82
N LYS A 68 -11.76 6.33 -5.81
CA LYS A 68 -11.96 5.41 -6.94
C LYS A 68 -10.83 5.51 -7.97
N ASP A 69 -10.37 6.73 -8.27
CA ASP A 69 -9.40 6.98 -9.35
C ASP A 69 -8.05 6.27 -9.07
N ASP A 70 -7.57 6.30 -7.82
CA ASP A 70 -6.36 5.57 -7.43
C ASP A 70 -6.54 4.05 -7.53
N ARG A 71 -7.75 3.54 -7.22
CA ARG A 71 -8.07 2.11 -7.38
C ARG A 71 -8.08 1.71 -8.84
N ASP A 72 -8.69 2.53 -9.69
CA ASP A 72 -8.73 2.29 -11.13
C ASP A 72 -7.31 2.28 -11.70
N TRP A 73 -6.48 3.28 -11.33
CA TRP A 73 -5.07 3.30 -11.72
C TRP A 73 -4.33 2.04 -11.28
N TRP A 74 -4.53 1.60 -10.03
CA TRP A 74 -3.89 0.39 -9.52
C TRP A 74 -4.29 -0.85 -10.32
N ILE A 75 -5.58 -0.98 -10.63
CA ILE A 75 -6.11 -2.09 -11.45
C ILE A 75 -5.54 -2.05 -12.87
N GLU A 76 -5.51 -0.88 -13.51
CA GLU A 76 -4.96 -0.69 -14.85
C GLU A 76 -3.47 -1.03 -14.93
N ASN A 77 -2.74 -0.84 -13.83
CA ASN A 77 -1.31 -1.15 -13.72
C ASN A 77 -1.03 -2.56 -13.15
N ARG A 78 -2.02 -3.46 -13.12
CA ARG A 78 -1.81 -4.84 -12.67
C ARG A 78 -0.69 -5.53 -13.46
N GLY A 79 0.20 -6.19 -12.74
CA GLY A 79 1.38 -6.88 -13.27
C GLY A 79 2.65 -6.03 -13.32
N LYS A 80 2.51 -4.69 -13.21
CA LYS A 80 3.61 -3.73 -13.17
C LYS A 80 4.38 -3.84 -11.84
N LYS A 81 5.68 -3.57 -11.90
CA LYS A 81 6.52 -3.32 -10.72
C LYS A 81 6.61 -1.82 -10.48
N VAL A 82 6.44 -1.39 -9.24
CA VAL A 82 6.48 0.00 -8.81
C VAL A 82 7.36 0.13 -7.56
N THR A 83 7.97 1.30 -7.39
CA THR A 83 8.63 1.65 -6.13
C THR A 83 7.59 2.18 -5.15
N ILE A 84 7.63 1.69 -3.91
CA ILE A 84 6.77 2.14 -2.82
C ILE A 84 7.66 2.67 -1.70
N GLU A 85 7.50 3.93 -1.34
CA GLU A 85 8.22 4.56 -0.25
C GLU A 85 7.27 4.79 0.93
N LEU A 86 7.58 4.24 2.10
CA LEU A 86 6.82 4.46 3.32
C LEU A 86 7.20 5.82 3.94
N LEU A 87 6.22 6.70 4.10
CA LEU A 87 6.43 8.05 4.64
C LEU A 87 5.93 8.20 6.08
N SER A 88 4.83 7.53 6.45
CA SER A 88 4.26 7.56 7.79
C SER A 88 3.47 6.30 8.10
N VAL A 89 3.37 5.97 9.39
CA VAL A 89 2.59 4.86 9.94
C VAL A 89 1.73 5.41 11.07
N ASN A 90 0.44 5.11 11.08
CA ASN A 90 -0.50 5.50 12.12
C ASN A 90 -1.09 4.27 12.83
#